data_AF-A0A924BNJ0-F1
#
_entry.id   AF-A0A924BNJ0-F1
#
_cell.length_a   1.000
_cell.length_b   1.000
_cell.length_c   1.000
_cell.angle_alpha   90.00
_cell.angle_beta   90.00
_cell.angle_gamma   90.00
#
_symmetry.space_group_name_H-M   'P 1'
#
loop_
_entity.id
_entity.type
_entity.pdbx_description
1 polymer ?
#
loop_
_entity_poly.entity_id
_entity_poly.type
_entity_poly.pdbx_seq_one_letter_code
_entity_poly.pdbx_strand_id
1 'polypeptide(L)'
;MNPIPENRRWQFWIDRGGTFTDVVGKRPDGALVTHKLLSENPEQYRDAAVAGIRHLLGLHADEPITPALVECVKMGTTVATNALLERKGEPTLLITTRGFRDALRIAYQERPRIFDRHIVLPELLYSRVIEAMERVGANGEVVLPLDEAHLRERLWAAFDAGLRSVAIVFMHGYRYPAHELAAQRLAKEAGFTQVSVSHQVSPLMKLVSRGDTTVVDAYLSPILRRYVEQVAGEMPGVKLFFMQSSGGLADAHAFQGKDAILSGPAGGIVGMVRTAQLARDDLVAAGEPVRVIGFDMGGTSTDVSHFAGEFERAFETQVAGVRMRAPMMSIHTVAAGGGSV
;
A
#
# COMPACT_ATOMS: atom_id res chain seq x y z
N MET A 1 -33.93 -24.44 22.31
CA MET A 1 -33.16 -23.19 22.49
C MET A 1 -31.76 -23.45 22.01
N ASN A 2 -31.38 -22.90 20.86
CA ASN A 2 -29.97 -22.94 20.44
C ASN A 2 -29.16 -22.06 21.40
N PRO A 3 -27.98 -22.52 21.86
CA PRO A 3 -27.11 -21.67 22.66
C PRO A 3 -26.68 -20.47 21.81
N ILE A 4 -26.93 -19.27 22.32
CA ILE A 4 -26.44 -18.01 21.74
C ILE A 4 -24.92 -18.04 21.86
N PRO A 5 -24.13 -17.85 20.78
CA PRO A 5 -22.67 -17.90 20.89
C PRO A 5 -22.13 -16.73 21.71
N GLU A 6 -21.21 -17.03 22.63
CA GLU A 6 -20.47 -16.09 23.48
C GLU A 6 -19.49 -15.19 22.69
N ASN A 7 -19.98 -14.28 21.85
CA ASN A 7 -19.11 -13.22 21.34
C ASN A 7 -19.66 -11.83 21.70
N ARG A 8 -19.37 -11.44 22.95
CA ARG A 8 -19.85 -10.19 23.59
C ARG A 8 -19.10 -8.92 23.16
N ARG A 9 -18.39 -8.93 22.04
CA ARG A 9 -17.48 -7.84 21.64
C ARG A 9 -17.87 -7.25 20.30
N TRP A 10 -17.55 -5.97 20.13
CA TRP A 10 -17.75 -5.24 18.90
C TRP A 10 -16.77 -5.68 17.81
N GLN A 11 -17.21 -5.58 16.57
CA GLN A 11 -16.33 -5.66 15.39
C GLN A 11 -16.51 -4.40 14.56
N PHE A 12 -15.43 -3.86 14.01
CA PHE A 12 -15.47 -2.66 13.18
C PHE A 12 -14.89 -2.91 11.79
N TRP A 13 -15.54 -2.32 10.78
CA TRP A 13 -15.04 -2.17 9.42
C TRP A 13 -15.02 -0.69 9.10
N ILE A 14 -13.87 -0.20 8.63
CA ILE A 14 -13.64 1.21 8.41
C ILE A 14 -13.10 1.42 7.01
N ASP A 15 -13.63 2.40 6.30
CA ASP A 15 -13.02 2.90 5.08
C ASP A 15 -12.65 4.37 5.27
N ARG A 16 -11.35 4.62 5.36
CA ARG A 16 -10.81 5.98 5.46
C ARG A 16 -10.47 6.49 4.05
N GLY A 17 -11.42 7.20 3.45
CA GLY A 17 -11.24 7.92 2.20
C GLY A 17 -10.55 9.28 2.38
N GLY A 18 -10.39 10.01 1.27
CA GLY A 18 -9.79 11.34 1.27
C GLY A 18 -10.65 12.40 1.98
N THR A 19 -11.97 12.37 1.78
CA THR A 19 -12.89 13.39 2.33
C THR A 19 -13.61 12.93 3.59
N PHE A 20 -14.13 11.69 3.57
CA PHE A 20 -14.90 11.12 4.66
C PHE A 20 -14.33 9.76 5.09
N THR A 21 -14.52 9.47 6.36
CA THR A 21 -14.31 8.15 6.94
C THR A 21 -15.65 7.53 7.26
N ASP A 22 -15.89 6.35 6.70
CA ASP A 22 -17.08 5.55 6.92
C ASP A 22 -16.76 4.43 7.91
N VAL A 23 -17.53 4.35 9.00
CA VAL A 23 -17.37 3.38 10.08
C VAL A 23 -18.61 2.51 10.16
N VAL A 24 -18.43 1.21 10.07
CA VAL A 24 -19.46 0.20 10.31
C VAL A 24 -19.09 -0.57 11.58
N GLY A 25 -19.93 -0.50 12.59
CA GLY A 25 -19.81 -1.27 13.83
C GLY A 25 -20.84 -2.38 13.89
N LYS A 26 -20.42 -3.60 14.20
CA LYS A 26 -21.31 -4.68 14.61
C LYS A 26 -21.31 -4.78 16.13
N ARG A 27 -22.48 -4.55 16.72
CA ARG A 27 -22.73 -4.67 18.16
C ARG A 27 -22.64 -6.13 18.61
N PRO A 28 -22.44 -6.37 19.93
CA PRO A 28 -22.48 -7.72 20.51
C PRO A 28 -23.79 -8.48 20.27
N ASP A 29 -24.91 -7.77 20.11
CA ASP A 29 -26.21 -8.35 19.77
C ASP A 29 -26.37 -8.70 18.27
N GLY A 30 -25.35 -8.40 17.47
CA GLY A 30 -25.31 -8.63 16.04
C GLY A 30 -25.84 -7.48 15.17
N ALA A 31 -26.41 -6.43 15.77
CA ALA A 31 -26.92 -5.29 15.03
C ALA A 31 -25.79 -4.46 14.39
N LEU A 32 -26.03 -3.96 13.18
CA LEU A 32 -25.10 -3.08 12.47
C LEU A 32 -25.48 -1.62 12.72
N VAL A 33 -24.48 -0.82 13.02
CA VAL A 33 -24.59 0.65 13.12
C VAL A 33 -23.51 1.29 12.27
N THR A 34 -23.81 2.46 11.73
CA THR A 34 -22.90 3.21 10.89
C THR A 34 -22.65 4.60 11.45
N HIS A 35 -21.48 5.14 11.17
CA HIS A 35 -21.12 6.51 11.49
C HIS A 35 -20.20 7.07 10.41
N LYS A 36 -20.36 8.35 10.06
CA LYS A 36 -19.61 9.02 9.01
C LYS A 36 -19.00 10.30 9.57
N LEU A 37 -17.70 10.48 9.38
CA LEU A 37 -16.95 11.64 9.86
C LEU A 37 -16.13 12.24 8.72
N LEU A 38 -15.71 13.50 8.85
CA LEU A 38 -14.69 14.07 7.97
C LEU A 38 -13.36 13.33 8.20
N SER A 39 -12.65 12.98 7.14
CA SER A 39 -11.36 12.27 7.26
C SER A 39 -10.27 13.10 7.93
N GLU A 40 -10.36 14.42 7.80
CA GLU A 40 -9.47 15.38 8.44
C GLU A 40 -10.29 16.46 9.15
N ASN A 41 -10.18 16.50 10.48
CA ASN A 41 -10.77 17.56 11.32
C ASN A 41 -9.94 17.70 12.62
N PRO A 42 -8.73 18.28 12.53
CA PRO A 42 -7.76 18.29 13.62
C PRO A 42 -8.23 19.05 14.87
N GLU A 43 -9.22 19.94 14.73
CA GLU A 43 -9.83 20.65 15.86
C GLU A 43 -10.70 19.74 16.74
N GLN A 44 -11.19 18.61 16.21
CA GLN A 44 -12.09 17.70 16.93
C GLN A 44 -11.44 16.36 17.28
N TYR A 45 -10.59 15.83 16.40
CA TYR A 45 -9.95 14.53 16.61
C TYR A 45 -8.65 14.40 15.83
N ARG A 46 -7.74 13.58 16.37
CA ARG A 46 -6.46 13.25 15.71
C ARG A 46 -6.64 12.27 14.55
N ASP A 47 -7.58 11.35 14.67
CA ASP A 47 -7.90 10.35 13.66
C ASP A 47 -9.40 10.03 13.64
N ALA A 48 -9.99 10.04 12.44
CA ALA A 48 -11.42 9.85 12.25
C ALA A 48 -11.88 8.41 12.52
N ALA A 49 -11.04 7.40 12.24
CA ALA A 49 -11.38 6.01 12.48
C ALA A 49 -11.47 5.72 13.98
N VAL A 50 -10.47 6.17 14.74
CA VAL A 50 -10.46 6.06 16.21
C VAL A 50 -11.62 6.84 16.84
N ALA A 51 -11.86 8.07 16.38
CA ALA A 51 -12.98 8.89 16.87
C ALA A 51 -14.34 8.22 16.61
N GLY A 52 -14.54 7.64 15.43
CA GLY A 52 -15.76 6.94 15.09
C GLY A 52 -15.99 5.68 15.93
N ILE A 53 -14.94 4.91 16.22
CA ILE A 53 -15.03 3.77 17.15
C ILE A 53 -15.41 4.25 18.55
N ARG A 54 -14.74 5.27 19.08
CA ARG A 54 -15.05 5.83 20.40
C ARG A 54 -16.50 6.30 20.50
N HIS A 55 -16.97 7.01 19.48
CA HIS A 55 -18.35 7.47 19.40
C HIS A 55 -19.35 6.31 19.49
N LEU A 56 -19.15 5.25 18.69
CA LEU A 56 -20.05 4.09 18.68
C LEU A 56 -19.99 3.26 19.97
N LEU A 57 -18.85 3.26 20.66
CA LEU A 57 -18.68 2.62 21.97
C LEU A 57 -19.17 3.50 23.13
N GLY A 58 -19.45 4.79 22.91
CA GLY A 58 -19.81 5.75 23.95
C GLY A 58 -18.62 6.13 24.86
N LEU A 59 -17.40 6.02 24.36
CA LEU A 59 -16.17 6.32 25.11
C LEU A 59 -15.82 7.82 25.04
N HIS A 60 -15.14 8.31 26.07
CA HIS A 60 -14.54 9.66 26.04
C HIS A 60 -13.27 9.70 25.17
N ALA A 61 -12.84 10.90 24.79
CA ALA A 61 -11.75 11.12 23.83
C ALA A 61 -10.41 10.48 24.23
N ASP A 62 -10.10 10.37 25.52
CA ASP A 62 -8.85 9.82 26.05
C ASP A 62 -8.97 8.38 26.56
N GLU A 63 -10.16 7.78 26.45
CA GLU A 63 -10.38 6.41 26.92
C GLU A 63 -9.85 5.41 25.87
N PRO A 64 -9.04 4.41 26.27
CA PRO A 64 -8.47 3.45 25.34
C PRO A 64 -9.52 2.47 24.83
N ILE A 65 -9.43 2.12 23.55
CA ILE A 65 -10.26 1.06 22.96
C ILE A 65 -9.59 -0.28 23.31
N THR A 66 -10.25 -1.10 24.12
CA THR A 66 -9.64 -2.32 24.66
C THR A 66 -10.12 -3.59 23.96
N PRO A 67 -9.33 -4.68 23.96
CA PRO A 67 -9.76 -5.99 23.45
C PRO A 67 -10.88 -6.64 24.27
N ALA A 68 -11.21 -6.09 25.44
CA ALA A 68 -12.38 -6.49 26.21
C ALA A 68 -13.69 -6.01 25.54
N LEU A 69 -13.64 -4.85 24.86
CA LEU A 69 -14.78 -4.26 24.16
C LEU A 69 -14.81 -4.62 22.68
N VAL A 70 -13.64 -4.71 22.04
CA VAL A 70 -13.49 -4.85 20.58
C VAL A 70 -12.73 -6.11 20.24
N GLU A 71 -13.32 -6.97 19.42
CA GLU A 71 -12.68 -8.20 18.96
C GLU A 71 -11.66 -7.92 17.85
N CYS A 72 -12.04 -7.10 16.86
CA CYS A 72 -11.16 -6.70 15.78
C CYS A 72 -11.64 -5.43 15.08
N VAL A 73 -10.70 -4.77 14.41
CA VAL A 73 -10.96 -3.67 13.48
C VAL A 73 -10.33 -4.03 12.14
N LYS A 74 -11.09 -3.86 11.06
CA LYS A 74 -10.66 -4.06 9.68
C LYS A 74 -10.75 -2.74 8.95
N MET A 75 -9.69 -2.32 8.28
CA MET A 75 -9.63 -0.97 7.74
C MET A 75 -9.09 -0.92 6.30
N GLY A 76 -9.81 -0.25 5.42
CA GLY A 76 -9.31 0.26 4.13
C GLY A 76 -8.82 1.70 4.30
N THR A 77 -7.80 2.09 3.55
CA THR A 77 -7.32 3.48 3.60
C THR A 77 -6.76 3.95 2.26
N THR A 78 -7.03 5.21 1.93
CA THR A 78 -6.45 5.87 0.76
C THR A 78 -5.13 6.59 1.06
N VAL A 79 -4.57 6.47 2.28
CA VAL A 79 -3.33 7.18 2.69
C VAL A 79 -2.17 6.92 1.74
N ALA A 80 -1.92 5.65 1.36
CA ALA A 80 -0.86 5.32 0.41
C ALA A 80 -1.10 5.89 -0.99
N THR A 81 -2.32 5.73 -1.52
CA THR A 81 -2.69 6.23 -2.85
C THR A 81 -2.55 7.75 -2.92
N ASN A 82 -3.06 8.48 -1.90
CA ASN A 82 -2.99 9.93 -1.85
C ASN A 82 -1.53 10.42 -1.71
N ALA A 83 -0.73 9.79 -0.83
CA ALA A 83 0.68 10.12 -0.70
C ALA A 83 1.46 9.92 -2.03
N LEU A 84 1.10 8.89 -2.81
CA LEU A 84 1.68 8.65 -4.12
C LEU A 84 1.26 9.69 -5.15
N LEU A 85 -0.04 10.03 -5.21
CA LEU A 85 -0.60 11.02 -6.13
C LEU A 85 -0.07 12.44 -5.84
N GLU A 86 0.00 12.82 -4.56
CA GLU A 86 0.45 14.15 -4.11
C GLU A 86 1.96 14.27 -3.98
N ARG A 87 2.73 13.20 -4.26
CA ARG A 87 4.19 13.14 -4.09
C ARG A 87 4.66 13.50 -2.68
N LYS A 88 3.89 13.07 -1.68
CA LYS A 88 4.18 13.29 -0.25
C LYS A 88 4.73 12.06 0.46
N GLY A 89 5.49 11.22 -0.25
CA GLY A 89 6.22 10.08 0.31
C GLY A 89 7.48 10.45 1.10
N GLU A 90 8.12 9.43 1.65
CA GLU A 90 9.41 9.59 2.33
C GLU A 90 10.56 9.77 1.32
N PRO A 91 11.43 10.79 1.46
CA PRO A 91 12.62 10.94 0.62
C PRO A 91 13.46 9.65 0.61
N THR A 92 13.62 9.06 -0.56
CA THR A 92 14.14 7.69 -0.71
C THR A 92 15.46 7.68 -1.47
N LEU A 93 16.45 7.00 -0.90
CA LEU A 93 17.71 6.63 -1.55
C LEU A 93 17.50 5.39 -2.42
N LEU A 94 18.03 5.38 -3.65
CA LEU A 94 18.17 4.18 -4.46
C LEU A 94 19.62 3.68 -4.40
N ILE A 95 19.82 2.41 -4.07
CA ILE A 95 21.10 1.72 -4.20
C ILE A 95 20.97 0.70 -5.32
N THR A 96 21.83 0.80 -6.32
CA THR A 96 21.81 -0.06 -7.50
C THR A 96 23.21 -0.46 -7.93
N THR A 97 23.29 -1.46 -8.79
CA THR A 97 24.55 -1.94 -9.35
C THR A 97 25.25 -0.86 -10.17
N ARG A 98 26.58 -0.73 -10.04
CA ARG A 98 27.38 0.20 -10.84
C ARG A 98 27.13 0.04 -12.34
N GLY A 99 26.92 1.17 -13.02
CA GLY A 99 26.51 1.27 -14.42
C GLY A 99 25.00 1.30 -14.64
N PHE A 100 24.19 1.16 -13.58
CA PHE A 100 22.72 1.11 -13.66
C PHE A 100 22.03 2.31 -12.97
N ARG A 101 22.76 3.39 -12.70
CA ARG A 101 22.24 4.61 -12.06
C ARG A 101 20.90 5.07 -12.62
N ASP A 102 20.81 5.14 -13.95
CA ASP A 102 19.65 5.71 -14.65
C ASP A 102 18.68 4.65 -15.15
N ALA A 103 18.85 3.37 -14.79
CA ALA A 103 18.05 2.28 -15.35
C ALA A 103 16.54 2.46 -15.13
N LEU A 104 16.12 2.91 -13.93
CA LEU A 104 14.70 3.14 -13.63
C LEU A 104 14.15 4.38 -14.35
N ARG A 105 14.97 5.43 -14.47
CA ARG A 105 14.65 6.66 -15.21
C ARG A 105 14.51 6.40 -16.72
N ILE A 106 15.43 5.64 -17.31
CA ILE A 106 15.43 5.27 -18.74
C ILE A 106 14.28 4.32 -19.04
N ALA A 107 13.88 3.50 -18.06
CA ALA A 107 12.65 2.74 -18.17
C ALA A 107 12.73 1.75 -19.36
N TYR A 108 11.67 1.70 -20.18
CA TYR A 108 11.61 0.94 -21.42
C TYR A 108 11.73 1.83 -22.67
N GLN A 109 12.06 3.13 -22.48
CA GLN A 109 12.10 4.14 -23.54
C GLN A 109 10.76 4.32 -24.30
N GLU A 110 9.66 3.79 -23.76
CA GLU A 110 8.33 3.95 -24.33
C GLU A 110 7.87 5.42 -24.26
N ARG A 111 7.26 5.91 -25.34
CA ARG A 111 6.64 7.24 -25.38
C ARG A 111 5.13 7.07 -25.15
N PRO A 112 4.57 7.51 -24.00
CA PRO A 112 3.14 7.35 -23.72
C PRO A 112 2.26 8.00 -24.79
N ARG A 113 2.71 9.14 -25.32
CA ARG A 113 2.11 9.83 -26.47
C ARG A 113 3.15 9.96 -27.57
N ILE A 114 3.12 9.02 -28.52
CA ILE A 114 4.18 8.85 -29.53
C ILE A 114 4.41 10.09 -30.40
N PHE A 115 3.39 10.93 -30.57
CA PHE A 115 3.43 12.14 -31.41
C PHE A 115 3.78 13.43 -30.65
N ASP A 116 3.88 13.39 -29.33
CA ASP A 116 4.28 14.57 -28.56
C ASP A 116 5.71 14.98 -28.92
N ARG A 117 5.90 16.23 -29.33
CA ARG A 117 7.23 16.79 -29.60
C ARG A 117 7.97 17.14 -28.31
N HIS A 118 7.24 17.48 -27.25
CA HIS A 118 7.77 17.73 -25.91
C HIS A 118 7.46 16.55 -24.99
N ILE A 119 8.46 15.70 -24.74
CA ILE A 119 8.31 14.55 -23.84
C ILE A 119 8.43 15.04 -22.41
N VAL A 120 7.37 14.86 -21.63
CA VAL A 120 7.41 15.03 -20.17
C VAL A 120 7.69 13.67 -19.56
N LEU A 121 8.85 13.53 -18.91
CA LEU A 121 9.18 12.32 -18.16
C LEU A 121 8.43 12.29 -16.83
N PRO A 122 7.98 11.11 -16.37
CA PRO A 122 7.45 10.97 -15.02
C PRO A 122 8.47 11.42 -13.97
N GLU A 123 7.97 12.02 -12.90
CA GLU A 123 8.78 12.36 -11.74
C GLU A 123 9.29 11.10 -11.03
N LEU A 124 10.54 11.14 -10.56
CA LEU A 124 11.17 10.02 -9.86
C LEU A 124 10.78 10.05 -8.38
N LEU A 125 10.47 8.88 -7.82
CA LEU A 125 10.16 8.74 -6.38
C LEU A 125 11.40 8.74 -5.49
N TYR A 126 12.59 8.52 -6.06
CA TYR A 126 13.87 8.54 -5.34
C TYR A 126 14.60 9.87 -5.57
N SER A 127 15.26 10.38 -4.54
CA SER A 127 15.96 11.68 -4.58
C SER A 127 17.46 11.57 -4.84
N ARG A 128 18.07 10.42 -4.51
CA ARG A 128 19.51 10.18 -4.64
C ARG A 128 19.76 8.74 -5.08
N VAL A 129 20.86 8.53 -5.82
CA VAL A 129 21.30 7.20 -6.25
C VAL A 129 22.73 6.95 -5.76
N ILE A 130 22.97 5.76 -5.21
CA ILE A 130 24.30 5.20 -4.98
C ILE A 130 24.47 4.02 -5.93
N GLU A 131 25.53 4.08 -6.72
CA GLU A 131 26.02 2.94 -7.48
C GLU A 131 26.98 2.15 -6.61
N ALA A 132 26.52 1.03 -6.10
CA ALA A 132 27.36 0.13 -5.31
C ALA A 132 28.32 -0.62 -6.26
N MET A 133 29.57 -0.78 -5.81
CA MET A 133 30.60 -1.47 -6.59
C MET A 133 30.45 -2.98 -6.39
N GLU A 134 29.50 -3.57 -7.10
CA GLU A 134 29.31 -5.02 -7.14
C GLU A 134 28.84 -5.47 -8.51
N ARG A 135 28.97 -6.76 -8.80
CA ARG A 135 28.33 -7.40 -9.96
C ARG A 135 28.22 -8.90 -9.75
N VAL A 136 26.98 -9.41 -9.87
CA VAL A 136 26.71 -10.85 -10.00
C VAL A 136 26.28 -11.10 -11.43
N GLY A 137 26.78 -12.18 -12.04
CA GLY A 137 26.37 -12.60 -13.38
C GLY A 137 25.07 -13.40 -13.38
N ALA A 138 24.60 -13.75 -14.58
CA ALA A 138 23.29 -14.40 -14.73
C ALA A 138 23.25 -15.83 -14.17
N ASN A 139 24.42 -16.47 -14.02
CA ASN A 139 24.55 -17.83 -13.47
C ASN A 139 24.99 -17.84 -12.00
N GLY A 140 25.14 -16.66 -11.38
CA GLY A 140 25.47 -16.51 -9.96
C GLY A 140 26.96 -16.33 -9.68
N GLU A 141 27.79 -16.30 -10.72
CA GLU A 141 29.19 -15.97 -10.61
C GLU A 141 29.37 -14.53 -10.09
N VAL A 142 30.24 -14.36 -9.10
CA VAL A 142 30.61 -13.04 -8.61
C VAL A 142 31.64 -12.43 -9.57
N VAL A 143 31.16 -11.54 -10.45
CA VAL A 143 31.99 -10.82 -11.43
C VAL A 143 32.79 -9.72 -10.75
N LEU A 144 32.17 -9.03 -9.79
CA LEU A 144 32.80 -8.04 -8.93
C LEU A 144 32.23 -8.21 -7.52
N PRO A 145 33.06 -8.56 -6.51
CA PRO A 145 32.59 -8.63 -5.13
C PRO A 145 32.09 -7.26 -4.67
N LEU A 146 31.10 -7.24 -3.79
CA LEU A 146 30.60 -6.00 -3.19
C LEU A 146 31.70 -5.32 -2.38
N ASP A 147 32.06 -4.10 -2.77
CA ASP A 147 32.89 -3.22 -1.95
C ASP A 147 32.06 -2.63 -0.80
N GLU A 148 32.08 -3.33 0.34
CA GLU A 148 31.36 -2.89 1.53
C GLU A 148 31.92 -1.59 2.13
N ALA A 149 33.21 -1.30 1.96
CA ALA A 149 33.80 -0.09 2.52
C ALA A 149 33.29 1.15 1.76
N HIS A 150 33.30 1.09 0.43
CA HIS A 150 32.72 2.11 -0.43
C HIS A 150 31.23 2.32 -0.18
N LEU A 151 30.46 1.22 -0.07
CA LEU A 151 29.03 1.32 0.17
C LEU A 151 28.72 1.90 1.55
N ARG A 152 29.46 1.50 2.59
CA ARG A 152 29.33 2.01 3.95
C ARG A 152 29.54 3.52 4.00
N GLU A 153 30.64 4.03 3.45
CA GLU A 153 30.91 5.48 3.43
C GLU A 153 29.76 6.27 2.82
N ARG A 154 29.22 5.81 1.70
CA ARG A 154 28.12 6.51 0.98
C ARG A 154 26.78 6.40 1.69
N LEU A 155 26.50 5.28 2.33
CA LEU A 155 25.31 5.09 3.16
C LEU A 155 25.29 6.08 4.33
N TRP A 156 26.42 6.21 5.05
CA TRP A 156 26.54 7.18 6.14
C TRP A 156 26.38 8.61 5.64
N ALA A 157 27.06 8.98 4.56
CA ALA A 157 26.90 10.31 3.97
C ALA A 157 25.46 10.59 3.46
N ALA A 158 24.71 9.58 3.06
CA ALA A 158 23.30 9.71 2.70
C ALA A 158 22.39 9.86 3.93
N PHE A 159 22.70 9.12 5.00
CA PHE A 159 22.00 9.22 6.27
C PHE A 159 22.25 10.58 6.96
N ASP A 160 23.49 11.06 6.97
CA ASP A 160 23.86 12.38 7.52
C ASP A 160 23.19 13.53 6.74
N ALA A 161 22.91 13.32 5.46
CA ALA A 161 22.13 14.24 4.63
C ALA A 161 20.60 14.19 4.90
N GLY A 162 20.16 13.40 5.89
CA GLY A 162 18.77 13.35 6.34
C GLY A 162 17.90 12.24 5.72
N LEU A 163 18.45 11.39 4.83
CA LEU A 163 17.67 10.27 4.28
C LEU A 163 17.45 9.19 5.32
N ARG A 164 16.23 8.65 5.39
CA ARG A 164 15.84 7.59 6.34
C ARG A 164 15.24 6.36 5.66
N SER A 165 14.86 6.48 4.39
CA SER A 165 14.35 5.39 3.56
C SER A 165 15.30 5.04 2.42
N VAL A 166 15.45 3.75 2.14
CA VAL A 166 16.30 3.24 1.07
C VAL A 166 15.68 2.04 0.35
N ALA A 167 15.75 2.06 -0.98
CA ALA A 167 15.46 0.96 -1.88
C ALA A 167 16.76 0.35 -2.42
N ILE A 168 16.92 -0.96 -2.29
CA ILE A 168 18.13 -1.69 -2.73
C ILE A 168 17.74 -2.62 -3.88
N VAL A 169 18.34 -2.40 -5.06
CA VAL A 169 18.00 -3.11 -6.29
C VAL A 169 19.27 -3.48 -7.05
N PHE A 170 19.73 -4.72 -6.93
CA PHE A 170 20.91 -5.20 -7.65
C PHE A 170 20.55 -6.06 -8.85
N MET A 171 21.42 -6.01 -9.87
CA MET A 171 21.32 -6.90 -11.02
C MET A 171 21.40 -8.36 -10.57
N HIS A 172 20.45 -9.17 -11.06
CA HIS A 172 20.27 -10.58 -10.66
C HIS A 172 19.99 -10.83 -9.16
N GLY A 173 19.75 -9.78 -8.35
CA GLY A 173 19.42 -9.90 -6.93
C GLY A 173 18.18 -10.75 -6.64
N TYR A 174 17.23 -10.82 -7.58
CA TYR A 174 16.04 -11.70 -7.50
C TYR A 174 16.37 -13.19 -7.34
N ARG A 175 17.57 -13.63 -7.75
CA ARG A 175 18.02 -15.03 -7.67
C ARG A 175 19.24 -15.21 -6.78
N TYR A 176 20.14 -14.22 -6.76
CA TYR A 176 21.39 -14.26 -6.00
C TYR A 176 21.42 -13.10 -4.99
N PRO A 177 20.76 -13.25 -3.82
CA PRO A 177 20.46 -12.12 -2.95
C PRO A 177 21.62 -11.69 -2.04
N ALA A 178 22.76 -12.39 -2.07
CA ALA A 178 23.86 -12.20 -1.11
C ALA A 178 24.34 -10.74 -0.99
N HIS A 179 24.56 -10.07 -2.13
CA HIS A 179 24.96 -8.67 -2.12
C HIS A 179 23.84 -7.73 -1.64
N GLU A 180 22.59 -7.99 -2.01
CA GLU A 180 21.45 -7.19 -1.53
C GLU A 180 21.27 -7.32 -0.01
N LEU A 181 21.47 -8.51 0.55
CA LEU A 181 21.45 -8.76 1.99
C LEU A 181 22.59 -8.06 2.71
N ALA A 182 23.80 -8.06 2.14
CA ALA A 182 24.94 -7.31 2.68
C ALA A 182 24.66 -5.80 2.66
N ALA A 183 24.14 -5.26 1.56
CA ALA A 183 23.73 -3.87 1.47
C ALA A 183 22.61 -3.51 2.46
N GLN A 184 21.63 -4.42 2.66
CA GLN A 184 20.58 -4.25 3.68
C GLN A 184 21.17 -4.15 5.08
N ARG A 185 22.12 -5.02 5.43
CA ARG A 185 22.81 -4.99 6.71
C ARG A 185 23.51 -3.66 6.91
N LEU A 186 24.30 -3.21 5.93
CA LEU A 186 25.01 -1.92 6.00
C LEU A 186 24.04 -0.73 6.13
N ALA A 187 22.91 -0.74 5.42
CA ALA A 187 21.91 0.31 5.53
C ALA A 187 21.28 0.36 6.94
N LYS A 188 21.02 -0.80 7.55
CA LYS A 188 20.54 -0.88 8.93
C LYS A 188 21.60 -0.40 9.94
N GLU A 189 22.87 -0.77 9.75
CA GLU A 189 23.99 -0.29 10.57
C GLU A 189 24.16 1.24 10.48
N ALA A 190 23.90 1.83 9.31
CA ALA A 190 23.92 3.29 9.11
C ALA A 190 22.76 4.02 9.82
N GLY A 191 21.69 3.30 10.20
CA GLY A 191 20.53 3.86 10.89
C GLY A 191 19.28 4.08 10.03
N PHE A 192 19.25 3.63 8.76
CA PHE A 192 18.04 3.72 7.93
C PHE A 192 16.88 2.98 8.59
N THR A 193 15.75 3.66 8.80
CA THR A 193 14.58 3.12 9.50
C THR A 193 13.66 2.34 8.56
N GLN A 194 13.74 2.59 7.26
CA GLN A 194 13.08 1.82 6.21
C GLN A 194 14.10 1.34 5.17
N VAL A 195 14.15 0.02 4.98
CA VAL A 195 15.04 -0.64 4.01
C VAL A 195 14.23 -1.65 3.20
N SER A 196 13.88 -1.28 1.96
CA SER A 196 13.18 -2.15 1.02
C SER A 196 14.18 -2.82 0.10
N VAL A 197 14.18 -4.15 0.07
CA VAL A 197 15.16 -4.95 -0.68
C VAL A 197 14.46 -5.70 -1.81
N SER A 198 15.00 -5.57 -3.02
CA SER A 198 14.24 -5.93 -4.21
C SER A 198 13.88 -7.41 -4.31
N HIS A 199 14.75 -8.33 -3.87
CA HIS A 199 14.41 -9.77 -3.81
C HIS A 199 13.32 -10.11 -2.79
N GLN A 200 13.08 -9.27 -1.78
CA GLN A 200 12.05 -9.49 -0.77
C GLN A 200 10.72 -8.86 -1.21
N VAL A 201 10.78 -7.66 -1.79
CA VAL A 201 9.61 -6.89 -2.19
C VAL A 201 8.99 -7.43 -3.49
N SER A 202 9.82 -7.75 -4.48
CA SER A 202 9.37 -8.23 -5.79
C SER A 202 10.42 -9.17 -6.39
N PRO A 203 10.42 -10.48 -6.05
CA PRO A 203 11.40 -11.49 -6.50
C PRO A 203 11.25 -11.86 -7.99
N LEU A 204 11.25 -10.87 -8.87
CA LEU A 204 11.04 -11.01 -10.31
C LEU A 204 12.29 -10.63 -11.08
N MET A 205 12.55 -11.31 -12.19
CA MET A 205 13.77 -11.13 -12.97
C MET A 205 13.96 -9.71 -13.53
N LYS A 206 12.88 -9.08 -14.01
CA LYS A 206 12.90 -7.78 -14.69
C LYS A 206 13.39 -6.66 -13.75
N LEU A 207 14.55 -6.07 -14.04
CA LEU A 207 15.16 -5.03 -13.19
C LEU A 207 14.27 -3.80 -13.01
N VAL A 208 13.72 -3.26 -14.11
CA VAL A 208 12.95 -2.00 -14.07
C VAL A 208 11.69 -2.15 -13.23
N SER A 209 10.82 -3.13 -13.52
CA SER A 209 9.58 -3.30 -12.76
C SER A 209 9.80 -3.76 -11.32
N ARG A 210 10.81 -4.60 -11.06
CA ARG A 210 11.24 -4.94 -9.70
C ARG A 210 11.72 -3.69 -8.95
N GLY A 211 12.55 -2.88 -9.60
CA GLY A 211 13.12 -1.68 -9.02
C GLY A 211 12.06 -0.63 -8.70
N ASP A 212 11.15 -0.33 -9.63
CA ASP A 212 10.07 0.62 -9.39
C ASP A 212 9.18 0.18 -8.22
N THR A 213 8.83 -1.10 -8.15
CA THR A 213 8.05 -1.65 -7.03
C THR A 213 8.79 -1.52 -5.70
N THR A 214 10.10 -1.75 -5.70
CA THR A 214 10.95 -1.62 -4.50
C THR A 214 11.06 -0.17 -4.04
N VAL A 215 11.15 0.77 -4.98
CA VAL A 215 11.15 2.21 -4.69
C VAL A 215 9.79 2.66 -4.15
N VAL A 216 8.68 2.23 -4.75
CA VAL A 216 7.32 2.52 -4.25
C VAL A 216 7.17 2.04 -2.81
N ASP A 217 7.62 0.82 -2.52
CA ASP A 217 7.55 0.27 -1.18
C ASP A 217 8.37 1.09 -0.16
N ALA A 218 9.61 1.46 -0.50
CA ALA A 218 10.46 2.31 0.33
C ALA A 218 9.85 3.71 0.56
N TYR A 219 9.23 4.26 -0.47
CA TYR A 219 8.63 5.59 -0.47
C TYR A 219 7.37 5.68 0.40
N LEU A 220 6.54 4.63 0.40
CA LEU A 220 5.23 4.64 1.05
C LEU A 220 5.19 3.96 2.43
N SER A 221 6.02 2.93 2.66
CA SER A 221 6.00 2.17 3.91
C SER A 221 6.17 3.01 5.18
N PRO A 222 7.04 4.04 5.23
CA PRO A 222 7.17 4.89 6.42
C PRO A 222 5.88 5.63 6.79
N ILE A 223 5.16 6.13 5.79
CA ILE A 223 3.89 6.86 5.99
C ILE A 223 2.83 5.91 6.53
N LEU A 224 2.70 4.74 5.91
CA LEU A 224 1.77 3.74 6.36
C LEU A 224 2.09 3.29 7.78
N ARG A 225 3.35 3.00 8.09
CA ARG A 225 3.73 2.57 9.43
C ARG A 225 3.37 3.61 10.49
N ARG A 226 3.66 4.90 10.25
CA ARG A 226 3.25 5.98 11.16
C ARG A 226 1.74 6.00 11.39
N TYR A 227 0.95 5.82 10.32
CA TYR A 227 -0.51 5.74 10.42
C TYR A 227 -0.98 4.51 11.20
N VAL A 228 -0.43 3.33 10.90
CA VAL A 228 -0.74 2.09 11.61
C VAL A 228 -0.39 2.21 13.10
N GLU A 229 0.79 2.74 13.44
CA GLU A 229 1.25 2.93 14.82
C GLU A 229 0.36 3.93 15.57
N GLN A 230 -0.05 5.03 14.93
CA GLN A 230 -0.99 5.99 15.51
C GLN A 230 -2.31 5.31 15.87
N VAL A 231 -2.90 4.54 14.95
CA VAL A 231 -4.18 3.86 15.21
C VAL A 231 -4.01 2.75 16.26
N ALA A 232 -2.94 1.96 16.18
CA ALA A 232 -2.65 0.88 17.13
C ALA A 232 -2.40 1.39 18.55
N GLY A 233 -1.75 2.56 18.70
CA GLY A 233 -1.51 3.18 19.99
C GLY A 233 -2.79 3.55 20.74
N GLU A 234 -3.87 3.85 20.01
CA GLU A 234 -5.19 4.19 20.59
C GLU A 234 -6.00 2.95 20.98
N MET A 235 -5.57 1.75 20.54
CA MET A 235 -6.28 0.49 20.81
C MET A 235 -5.34 -0.68 21.14
N PRO A 236 -4.56 -0.59 22.23
CA PRO A 236 -3.54 -1.57 22.56
C PRO A 236 -4.14 -2.98 22.75
N GLY A 237 -3.59 -3.95 22.01
CA GLY A 237 -4.01 -5.36 22.08
C GLY A 237 -5.24 -5.73 21.26
N VAL A 238 -5.89 -4.77 20.59
CA VAL A 238 -6.98 -5.05 19.63
C VAL A 238 -6.38 -5.57 18.32
N LYS A 239 -7.01 -6.59 17.72
CA LYS A 239 -6.58 -7.11 16.42
C LYS A 239 -6.90 -6.12 15.31
N LEU A 240 -5.87 -5.64 14.63
CA LEU A 240 -5.96 -4.67 13.55
C LEU A 240 -5.60 -5.31 12.21
N PHE A 241 -6.52 -5.21 11.25
CA PHE A 241 -6.34 -5.71 9.89
C PHE A 241 -6.48 -4.58 8.88
N PHE A 242 -5.61 -4.58 7.87
CA PHE A 242 -5.63 -3.61 6.79
C PHE A 242 -5.97 -4.29 5.47
N MET A 243 -6.84 -3.67 4.69
CA MET A 243 -7.16 -4.11 3.34
C MET A 243 -5.95 -3.95 2.44
N GLN A 244 -5.70 -4.95 1.61
CA GLN A 244 -4.64 -4.94 0.60
C GLN A 244 -5.23 -4.68 -0.79
N SER A 245 -4.40 -4.20 -1.71
CA SER A 245 -4.73 -4.03 -3.14
C SER A 245 -5.25 -5.31 -3.81
N SER A 246 -4.93 -6.47 -3.25
CA SER A 246 -5.40 -7.79 -3.71
C SER A 246 -6.84 -8.11 -3.32
N GLY A 247 -7.47 -7.31 -2.45
CA GLY A 247 -8.77 -7.58 -1.81
C GLY A 247 -8.68 -8.46 -0.55
N GLY A 248 -7.47 -8.81 -0.12
CA GLY A 248 -7.22 -9.54 1.12
C GLY A 248 -7.04 -8.63 2.33
N LEU A 249 -7.02 -9.22 3.53
CA LEU A 249 -6.67 -8.54 4.78
C LEU A 249 -5.28 -8.99 5.25
N ALA A 250 -4.45 -8.03 5.64
CA ALA A 250 -3.17 -8.27 6.32
C ALA A 250 -3.22 -7.78 7.76
N ASP A 251 -2.46 -8.44 8.64
CA ASP A 251 -2.17 -7.87 9.96
C ASP A 251 -1.44 -6.53 9.81
N ALA A 252 -1.73 -5.59 10.71
CA ALA A 252 -1.11 -4.27 10.79
C ALA A 252 0.42 -4.29 10.61
N HIS A 253 1.12 -5.24 11.20
CA HIS A 253 2.59 -5.31 11.16
C HIS A 253 3.13 -5.89 9.84
N ALA A 254 2.30 -6.62 9.10
CA ALA A 254 2.64 -7.21 7.81
C ALA A 254 2.25 -6.31 6.63
N PHE A 255 1.65 -5.15 6.88
CA PHE A 255 1.15 -4.25 5.85
C PHE A 255 2.28 -3.40 5.26
N GLN A 256 2.52 -3.57 3.95
CA GLN A 256 3.62 -2.93 3.22
C GLN A 256 3.11 -1.85 2.25
N GLY A 257 3.99 -0.88 1.94
CA GLY A 257 3.73 0.23 1.02
C GLY A 257 3.13 -0.19 -0.31
N LYS A 258 3.74 -1.19 -0.95
CA LYS A 258 3.31 -1.69 -2.26
C LYS A 258 1.91 -2.34 -2.27
N ASP A 259 1.44 -2.85 -1.13
CA ASP A 259 0.19 -3.62 -1.03
C ASP A 259 -0.99 -2.74 -0.56
N ALA A 260 -0.74 -1.45 -0.30
CA ALA A 260 -1.73 -0.53 0.24
C ALA A 260 -2.43 0.33 -0.83
N ILE A 261 -1.85 0.37 -2.03
CA ILE A 261 -2.30 1.23 -3.12
C ILE A 261 -3.65 0.72 -3.65
N LEU A 262 -4.67 1.57 -3.69
CA LEU A 262 -6.04 1.21 -4.06
C LEU A 262 -6.69 0.13 -3.15
N SER A 263 -6.27 0.03 -1.89
CA SER A 263 -6.85 -0.92 -0.93
C SER A 263 -8.32 -0.63 -0.59
N GLY A 264 -8.73 0.64 -0.50
CA GLY A 264 -10.15 1.01 -0.27
C GLY A 264 -11.07 0.52 -1.39
N PRO A 265 -10.84 0.93 -2.65
CA PRO A 265 -11.60 0.45 -3.81
C PRO A 265 -11.61 -1.08 -3.91
N ALA A 266 -10.51 -1.74 -3.54
CA ALA A 266 -10.45 -3.18 -3.50
C ALA A 266 -11.51 -3.79 -2.54
N GLY A 267 -11.65 -3.24 -1.33
CA GLY A 267 -12.71 -3.63 -0.40
C GLY A 267 -14.12 -3.42 -0.97
N GLY A 268 -14.34 -2.31 -1.67
CA GLY A 268 -15.60 -1.99 -2.35
C GLY A 268 -15.99 -3.04 -3.38
N ILE A 269 -15.03 -3.48 -4.21
CA ILE A 269 -15.25 -4.54 -5.21
C ILE A 269 -15.65 -5.86 -4.55
N VAL A 270 -14.95 -6.26 -3.48
CA VAL A 270 -15.30 -7.47 -2.73
C VAL A 270 -16.72 -7.36 -2.17
N GLY A 271 -17.08 -6.22 -1.59
CA GLY A 271 -18.42 -5.97 -1.07
C GLY A 271 -19.51 -6.03 -2.15
N MET A 272 -19.28 -5.36 -3.29
CA MET A 272 -20.16 -5.37 -4.45
C MET A 272 -20.40 -6.80 -4.95
N VAL A 273 -19.33 -7.56 -5.20
CA VAL A 273 -19.42 -8.93 -5.70
C VAL A 273 -20.18 -9.83 -4.73
N ARG A 274 -19.88 -9.73 -3.42
CA ARG A 274 -20.60 -10.52 -2.41
C ARG A 274 -22.08 -10.16 -2.33
N THR A 275 -22.40 -8.88 -2.42
CA THR A 275 -23.80 -8.42 -2.42
C THR A 275 -24.55 -8.94 -3.65
N ALA A 276 -23.95 -8.83 -4.83
CA ALA A 276 -24.53 -9.35 -6.06
C ALA A 276 -24.69 -10.88 -6.06
N GLN A 277 -23.75 -11.60 -5.43
CA GLN A 277 -23.87 -13.06 -5.24
C GLN A 277 -25.02 -13.44 -4.29
N LEU A 278 -25.25 -12.66 -3.23
CA LEU A 278 -26.36 -12.87 -2.30
C LEU A 278 -27.72 -12.55 -2.94
N ALA A 279 -27.77 -11.50 -3.77
CA ALA A 279 -28.95 -11.10 -4.53
C ALA A 279 -29.06 -11.83 -5.89
N ARG A 280 -28.29 -12.90 -6.11
CA ARG A 280 -28.18 -13.54 -7.44
C ARG A 280 -29.52 -13.95 -8.00
N ASP A 281 -30.37 -14.54 -7.18
CA ASP A 281 -31.64 -15.09 -7.63
C ASP A 281 -32.60 -13.97 -8.13
N ASP A 282 -32.39 -12.73 -7.70
CA ASP A 282 -33.11 -11.54 -8.19
C ASP A 282 -32.45 -10.90 -9.43
N LEU A 283 -31.15 -11.15 -9.64
CA LEU A 283 -30.33 -10.45 -10.63
C LEU A 283 -30.04 -11.28 -11.89
N VAL A 284 -30.03 -12.61 -11.79
CA VAL A 284 -29.50 -13.48 -12.85
C VAL A 284 -30.28 -14.81 -12.90
N ALA A 285 -30.59 -15.29 -14.11
CA ALA A 285 -31.21 -16.60 -14.30
C ALA A 285 -30.34 -17.75 -13.76
N ALA A 286 -30.99 -18.81 -13.29
CA ALA A 286 -30.32 -19.97 -12.73
C ALA A 286 -29.29 -20.57 -13.72
N GLY A 287 -28.04 -20.71 -13.28
CA GLY A 287 -26.95 -21.29 -14.05
C GLY A 287 -26.02 -20.29 -14.74
N GLU A 288 -26.36 -18.99 -14.75
CA GLU A 288 -25.46 -17.96 -15.26
C GLU A 288 -24.58 -17.35 -14.15
N PRO A 289 -23.31 -17.00 -14.47
CA PRO A 289 -22.43 -16.35 -13.51
C PRO A 289 -22.87 -14.90 -13.26
N VAL A 290 -22.74 -14.43 -12.02
CA VAL A 290 -22.92 -13.02 -11.68
C VAL A 290 -21.88 -12.19 -12.43
N ARG A 291 -22.36 -11.15 -13.12
CA ARG A 291 -21.51 -10.16 -13.80
C ARG A 291 -21.94 -8.77 -13.37
N VAL A 292 -20.98 -7.98 -12.88
CA VAL A 292 -21.25 -6.64 -12.36
C VAL A 292 -20.13 -5.69 -12.74
N ILE A 293 -20.50 -4.45 -13.04
CA ILE A 293 -19.58 -3.34 -13.20
C ILE A 293 -19.71 -2.49 -11.94
N GLY A 294 -18.59 -2.29 -11.24
CA GLY A 294 -18.52 -1.37 -10.12
C GLY A 294 -18.20 0.03 -10.61
N PHE A 295 -18.93 1.00 -10.07
CA PHE A 295 -18.68 2.42 -10.28
C PHE A 295 -18.74 3.10 -8.91
N ASP A 296 -17.58 3.52 -8.41
CA ASP A 296 -17.44 4.19 -7.12
C ASP A 296 -16.89 5.59 -7.35
N MET A 297 -17.68 6.62 -7.07
CA MET A 297 -17.30 8.01 -7.25
C MET A 297 -17.19 8.70 -5.89
N GLY A 298 -15.96 9.06 -5.53
CA GLY A 298 -15.65 9.84 -4.35
C GLY A 298 -15.57 11.35 -4.64
N GLY A 299 -15.05 12.10 -3.66
CA GLY A 299 -14.78 13.52 -3.80
C GLY A 299 -13.61 13.84 -4.74
N THR A 300 -12.61 12.95 -4.79
CA THR A 300 -11.33 13.18 -5.48
C THR A 300 -11.13 12.31 -6.73
N SER A 301 -11.66 11.09 -6.72
CA SER A 301 -11.46 10.10 -7.78
C SER A 301 -12.72 9.30 -8.04
N THR A 302 -12.77 8.68 -9.22
CA THR A 302 -13.75 7.66 -9.59
C THR A 302 -13.02 6.37 -9.92
N ASP A 303 -13.45 5.27 -9.31
CA ASP A 303 -12.91 3.94 -9.46
C ASP A 303 -13.93 3.05 -10.18
N VAL A 304 -13.52 2.47 -11.30
CA VAL A 304 -14.35 1.56 -12.12
C VAL A 304 -13.74 0.16 -12.09
N SER A 305 -14.59 -0.85 -11.93
CA SER A 305 -14.19 -2.25 -11.86
C SER A 305 -15.15 -3.16 -12.59
N HIS A 306 -14.68 -4.36 -12.90
CA HIS A 306 -15.47 -5.37 -13.59
C HIS A 306 -15.30 -6.72 -12.89
N PHE A 307 -16.42 -7.45 -12.76
CA PHE A 307 -16.44 -8.83 -12.30
C PHE A 307 -17.28 -9.64 -13.27
N ALA A 308 -16.71 -10.73 -13.80
CA ALA A 308 -17.39 -11.66 -14.69
C ALA A 308 -17.13 -13.11 -14.28
N GLY A 309 -17.55 -13.47 -13.06
CA GLY A 309 -17.40 -14.81 -12.50
C GLY A 309 -16.11 -15.03 -11.70
N GLU A 310 -15.07 -14.22 -11.95
CA GLU A 310 -13.84 -14.20 -11.16
C GLU A 310 -13.36 -12.78 -10.85
N PHE A 311 -12.56 -12.62 -9.80
CA PHE A 311 -11.90 -11.35 -9.51
C PHE A 311 -10.75 -11.14 -10.49
N GLU A 312 -10.94 -10.21 -11.42
CA GLU A 312 -9.91 -9.82 -12.36
C GLU A 312 -8.72 -9.17 -11.63
N ARG A 313 -7.51 -9.59 -11.99
CA ARG A 313 -6.28 -9.11 -11.35
C ARG A 313 -5.30 -8.59 -12.38
N ALA A 314 -4.68 -7.46 -12.07
CA ALA A 314 -3.57 -6.91 -12.82
C ALA A 314 -2.26 -7.15 -12.05
N PHE A 315 -1.25 -7.65 -12.77
CA PHE A 315 0.08 -7.92 -12.20
C PHE A 315 1.12 -6.86 -12.58
N GLU A 316 0.88 -6.12 -13.67
CA GLU A 316 1.62 -4.93 -14.08
C GLU A 316 0.61 -3.80 -14.19
N THR A 317 0.84 -2.73 -13.44
CA THR A 317 -0.03 -1.56 -13.43
C THR A 317 0.80 -0.29 -13.35
N GLN A 318 0.17 0.83 -13.69
CA GLN A 318 0.74 2.14 -13.54
C GLN A 318 -0.22 3.01 -12.72
N VAL A 319 0.26 3.51 -11.59
CA VAL A 319 -0.50 4.41 -10.72
C VAL A 319 0.30 5.69 -10.56
N ALA A 320 -0.32 6.85 -10.82
CA ALA A 320 0.35 8.15 -10.79
C ALA A 320 1.63 8.22 -11.65
N GLY A 321 1.64 7.53 -12.80
CA GLY A 321 2.81 7.44 -13.70
C GLY A 321 3.90 6.48 -13.22
N VAL A 322 3.77 5.88 -12.04
CA VAL A 322 4.75 4.94 -11.48
C VAL A 322 4.31 3.51 -11.76
N ARG A 323 5.23 2.71 -12.30
CA ARG A 323 4.95 1.31 -12.63
C ARG A 323 5.14 0.45 -11.40
N MET A 324 4.31 -0.57 -11.24
CA MET A 324 4.45 -1.51 -10.16
C MET A 324 4.04 -2.91 -10.59
N ARG A 325 4.69 -3.89 -9.95
CA ARG A 325 4.35 -5.30 -10.04
C ARG A 325 3.94 -5.82 -8.68
N ALA A 326 2.68 -5.63 -8.35
CA ALA A 326 2.02 -6.23 -7.21
C ALA A 326 0.68 -6.82 -7.68
N PRO A 327 0.24 -7.97 -7.13
CA PRO A 327 -1.08 -8.52 -7.45
C PRO A 327 -2.15 -7.57 -6.92
N MET A 328 -2.85 -6.90 -7.83
CA MET A 328 -3.92 -5.95 -7.50
C MET A 328 -5.19 -6.36 -8.22
N MET A 329 -6.35 -6.02 -7.64
CA MET A 329 -7.59 -6.11 -8.40
C MET A 329 -7.55 -5.15 -9.59
N SER A 330 -8.20 -5.54 -10.67
CA SER A 330 -8.30 -4.73 -11.89
C SER A 330 -9.23 -3.54 -11.63
N ILE A 331 -8.64 -2.38 -11.36
CA ILE A 331 -9.35 -1.14 -11.06
C ILE A 331 -8.85 -0.06 -12.00
N HIS A 332 -9.79 0.63 -12.65
CA HIS A 332 -9.51 1.81 -13.44
C HIS A 332 -9.87 3.05 -12.63
N THR A 333 -8.85 3.77 -12.17
CA THR A 333 -9.02 5.02 -11.41
C THR A 333 -8.87 6.21 -12.34
N VAL A 334 -9.83 7.13 -12.29
CA VAL A 334 -9.76 8.45 -12.92
C VAL A 334 -9.73 9.50 -11.83
N ALA A 335 -8.81 10.47 -11.93
CA ALA A 335 -8.71 11.62 -11.01
C ALA A 335 -9.82 12.66 -11.28
N ALA A 336 -11.07 12.22 -11.31
CA ALA A 336 -12.26 13.04 -11.43
C ALA A 336 -13.28 12.57 -10.39
N GLY A 337 -13.73 13.46 -9.52
CA GLY A 337 -14.71 13.19 -8.49
C GLY A 337 -15.65 14.38 -8.28
N GLY A 338 -16.49 14.33 -7.25
CA GLY A 338 -17.48 15.37 -6.99
C GLY A 338 -16.91 16.77 -6.68
N GLY A 339 -15.63 16.86 -6.32
CA GLY A 339 -14.92 18.13 -6.02
C GLY A 339 -13.96 18.59 -7.11
N SER A 340 -13.91 17.93 -8.26
CA SER A 340 -13.02 18.31 -9.37
C SER A 340 -13.51 19.60 -10.05
N VAL A 341 -12.59 20.55 -10.27
CA VAL A 341 -12.85 21.85 -10.95
C VAL A 341 -12.31 21.84 -12.37
#